data_AF-A0A329UNQ3-F1
#
_entry.id   AF-A0A329UNQ3-F1
#
_cell.length_a   1.000
_cell.length_b   1.000
_cell.length_c   1.000
_cell.angle_alpha   90.00
_cell.angle_beta   90.00
_cell.angle_gamma   90.00
#
_symmetry.space_group_name_H-M   'P 1'
#
loop_
_entity.id
_entity.type
_entity.pdbx_description
1 polymer ?
#
loop_
_entity_poly.entity_id
_entity_poly.type
_entity_poly.pdbx_seq_one_letter_code
_entity_poly.pdbx_strand_id
1 'polypeptide(L)'
;MEHERFIACRRARFDGIDGKVNIPYGTALTCQDGFLMHKNLRVCAVGSQNGMDCFVQDDDGNGTLRGELVGNIQRCLERRDADHQTRWNRVWASALCQKYRRPESEDYWLWARAFFDAPIFDLQAIAALVQ
;
A
#
# COMPACT_ATOMS: atom_id res chain seq x y z
N MET A 1 6.45 -11.46 6.19
CA MET A 1 7.89 -11.18 6.11
C MET A 1 8.05 -9.71 6.41
N GLU A 2 8.98 -9.37 7.30
CA GLU A 2 9.36 -7.97 7.50
C GLU A 2 10.27 -7.58 6.36
N HIS A 3 9.89 -6.52 5.64
CA HIS A 3 10.68 -5.97 4.56
C HIS A 3 11.74 -5.02 5.13
N GLU A 4 12.92 -4.97 4.52
CA GLU A 4 14.03 -4.14 5.02
C GLU A 4 14.06 -2.77 4.35
N ARG A 5 13.68 -2.71 3.07
CA ARG A 5 13.71 -1.51 2.24
C ARG A 5 12.32 -1.10 1.81
N PHE A 6 12.08 0.20 1.84
CA PHE A 6 10.83 0.82 1.43
C PHE A 6 11.11 2.03 0.55
N ILE A 7 10.11 2.40 -0.23
CA ILE A 7 10.13 3.62 -1.03
C ILE A 7 8.86 4.44 -0.78
N ALA A 8 9.00 5.76 -0.78
CA ALA A 8 7.88 6.68 -0.76
C ALA A 8 7.15 6.66 -2.11
N CYS A 9 5.96 6.05 -2.19
CA CYS A 9 5.13 5.99 -3.40
C CYS A 9 4.32 7.27 -3.66
N ARG A 10 4.33 8.20 -2.71
CA ARG A 10 3.86 9.58 -2.84
C ARG A 10 4.60 10.49 -1.87
N ARG A 11 4.35 11.80 -1.94
CA ARG A 11 4.89 12.72 -0.93
C ARG A 11 4.27 12.43 0.44
N ALA A 12 5.10 12.10 1.43
CA ALA A 12 4.67 11.87 2.79
C ALA A 12 4.75 13.18 3.59
N ARG A 13 3.59 13.67 4.07
CA ARG A 13 3.47 14.87 4.92
C ARG A 13 2.50 14.57 6.05
N PHE A 14 3.02 14.39 7.26
CA PHE A 14 2.24 14.11 8.46
C PHE A 14 3.09 14.33 9.72
N ASP A 15 2.47 14.30 10.89
CA ASP A 15 3.17 14.25 12.17
C ASP A 15 3.64 12.80 12.41
N GLY A 16 4.96 12.59 12.32
CA GLY A 16 5.59 11.29 12.52
C GLY A 16 5.99 11.07 13.98
N ILE A 17 6.66 9.94 14.23
CA ILE A 17 7.05 9.52 15.57
C ILE A 17 8.08 10.48 16.17
N ASP A 18 9.15 10.80 15.42
CA ASP A 18 10.22 11.69 15.87
C ASP A 18 10.06 13.14 15.35
N GLY A 19 8.83 13.53 14.98
CA GLY A 19 8.48 14.88 14.55
C GLY A 19 7.87 14.96 13.15
N LYS A 20 7.82 16.18 12.60
CA LYS A 20 7.17 16.44 11.31
C LYS A 20 7.88 15.72 10.16
N VAL A 21 7.13 14.91 9.43
CA VAL A 21 7.60 14.18 8.25
C VAL A 21 7.31 15.00 7.00
N ASN A 22 8.33 15.13 6.14
CA ASN A 22 8.19 15.74 4.83
C ASN A 22 9.13 15.04 3.85
N ILE A 23 8.73 13.85 3.40
CA ILE A 23 9.56 12.98 2.56
C ILE A 23 9.08 13.08 1.10
N PRO A 24 9.97 13.42 0.14
CA PRO A 24 9.65 13.43 -1.28
C PRO A 24 9.29 12.03 -1.82
N TYR A 25 8.50 12.01 -2.88
CA TYR A 25 8.29 10.80 -3.70
C TYR A 25 9.62 10.18 -4.13
N GLY A 26 9.70 8.85 -4.19
CA GLY A 26 10.88 8.12 -4.63
C GLY A 26 12.01 8.05 -3.58
N THR A 27 11.81 8.63 -2.39
CA THR A 27 12.80 8.54 -1.32
C THR A 27 12.84 7.12 -0.78
N ALA A 28 14.04 6.56 -0.62
CA ALA A 28 14.26 5.28 0.03
C ALA A 28 14.25 5.42 1.57
N LEU A 29 13.71 4.41 2.23
CA LEU A 29 13.63 4.26 3.68
C LEU A 29 14.06 2.84 4.06
N THR A 30 14.51 2.69 5.29
CA THR A 30 14.78 1.37 5.89
C THR A 30 13.75 1.03 6.93
N CYS A 31 13.57 -0.25 7.22
CA CYS A 31 12.79 -0.74 8.34
C CYS A 31 13.72 -1.14 9.49
N GLN A 32 13.42 -0.69 10.70
CA GLN A 32 14.10 -1.10 11.93
C GLN A 32 13.05 -1.31 13.03
N ASP A 33 12.99 -2.50 13.62
CA ASP A 33 12.05 -2.86 14.70
C ASP A 33 10.57 -2.50 14.39
N GLY A 34 10.14 -2.72 13.14
CA GLY A 34 8.78 -2.40 12.68
C GLY A 34 8.51 -0.92 12.38
N PHE A 35 9.54 -0.06 12.44
CA PHE A 35 9.46 1.36 12.11
C PHE A 35 10.18 1.70 10.81
N LEU A 36 9.54 2.56 10.01
CA LEU A 36 10.18 3.17 8.85
C LEU A 36 11.12 4.27 9.33
N MET A 37 12.36 4.22 8.85
CA MET A 37 13.46 5.09 9.23
C MET A 37 13.88 5.96 8.04
N HIS A 38 14.10 7.25 8.30
CA HIS A 38 14.72 8.16 7.34
C HIS A 38 15.68 9.10 8.05
N LYS A 39 16.96 9.12 7.63
CA LYS A 39 18.02 9.93 8.26
C LYS A 39 18.12 9.71 9.78
N ASN A 40 18.06 8.45 10.22
CA ASN A 40 18.10 8.02 11.63
C ASN A 40 16.91 8.52 12.49
N LEU A 41 15.82 8.97 11.89
CA LEU A 41 14.59 9.34 12.58
C LEU A 41 13.47 8.36 12.25
N ARG A 42 12.67 7.98 13.25
CA ARG A 42 11.45 7.18 13.06
C ARG A 42 10.38 8.03 12.42
N VAL A 43 9.94 7.57 11.25
CA VAL A 43 8.88 8.20 10.45
C VAL A 43 7.52 7.75 10.96
N CYS A 44 7.23 6.45 10.87
CA CYS A 44 5.99 5.82 11.35
C CYS A 44 6.17 4.30 11.44
N ALA A 45 5.25 3.59 12.11
CA ALA A 45 5.22 2.14 12.06
C ALA A 45 4.82 1.64 10.66
N VAL A 46 5.43 0.55 10.18
CA VAL A 46 5.19 -0.01 8.83
C VAL A 46 3.71 -0.32 8.58
N GLY A 47 3.03 -0.89 9.59
CA GLY A 47 1.61 -1.25 9.53
C GLY A 47 0.64 -0.11 9.84
N SER A 48 1.12 1.11 10.10
CA SER A 48 0.25 2.28 10.35
C SER A 48 -0.43 2.76 9.08
N GLN A 49 -1.52 3.53 9.21
CA GLN A 49 -2.18 4.13 8.05
C GLN A 49 -1.22 5.01 7.24
N ASN A 50 -0.37 5.80 7.90
CA ASN A 50 0.68 6.58 7.23
C ASN A 50 1.67 5.67 6.47
N GLY A 51 2.00 4.52 7.06
CA GLY A 51 2.81 3.47 6.43
C GLY A 51 2.19 2.95 5.14
N MET A 52 0.90 2.62 5.17
CA MET A 52 0.13 2.10 4.02
C MET A 52 -0.12 3.16 2.94
N ASP A 53 -0.42 4.39 3.34
CA ASP A 53 -0.77 5.46 2.40
C ASP A 53 0.44 6.00 1.63
N CYS A 54 1.64 5.93 2.22
CA CYS A 54 2.81 6.63 1.68
C CYS A 54 3.95 5.71 1.28
N PHE A 55 4.01 4.46 1.75
CA PHE A 55 5.19 3.61 1.62
C PHE A 55 4.85 2.18 1.23
N VAL A 56 5.69 1.62 0.37
CA VAL A 56 5.61 0.24 -0.11
C VAL A 56 6.99 -0.40 -0.06
N GLN A 57 7.05 -1.72 0.13
CA GLN A 57 8.33 -2.43 0.15
C GLN A 57 9.06 -2.37 -1.20
N ASP A 58 10.39 -2.37 -1.13
CA ASP A 58 11.31 -2.23 -2.26
C ASP A 58 12.49 -3.22 -2.17
N ASP A 59 12.30 -4.35 -1.49
CA ASP A 59 13.36 -5.35 -1.33
C ASP A 59 13.76 -5.99 -2.67
N ASP A 60 12.81 -6.10 -3.60
CA ASP A 60 13.02 -6.64 -4.94
C ASP A 60 13.33 -5.56 -6.00
N GLY A 61 13.49 -4.29 -5.58
CA GLY A 61 13.73 -3.15 -6.48
C GLY A 61 12.53 -2.70 -7.31
N ASN A 62 11.33 -3.22 -7.04
CA ASN A 62 10.11 -2.87 -7.78
C ASN A 62 9.22 -1.85 -7.05
N GLY A 63 9.71 -1.16 -6.02
CA GLY A 63 8.90 -0.27 -5.19
C GLY A 63 8.18 0.84 -5.97
N THR A 64 8.79 1.37 -7.02
CA THR A 64 8.14 2.36 -7.90
C THR A 64 6.92 1.77 -8.61
N LEU A 65 7.08 0.66 -9.34
CA LEU A 65 6.00 -0.02 -10.04
C LEU A 65 4.91 -0.50 -9.05
N ARG A 66 5.33 -1.00 -7.89
CA ARG A 66 4.43 -1.42 -6.81
C ARG A 66 3.54 -0.27 -6.36
N GLY A 67 4.14 0.89 -6.09
CA GLY A 67 3.42 2.10 -5.69
C GLY A 67 2.43 2.58 -6.75
N GLU A 68 2.82 2.55 -8.02
CA GLU A 68 1.94 2.92 -9.14
C GLU A 68 0.73 1.97 -9.25
N LEU A 69 0.96 0.66 -9.19
CA LEU A 69 -0.11 -0.33 -9.26
C LEU A 69 -1.09 -0.20 -8.08
N VAL A 70 -0.58 -0.09 -6.85
CA VAL A 70 -1.38 0.13 -5.64
C VAL A 70 -2.24 1.39 -5.80
N GLY A 71 -1.64 2.52 -6.19
CA GLY A 71 -2.35 3.77 -6.38
C GLY A 71 -3.37 3.72 -7.52
N ASN A 72 -3.10 2.99 -8.59
CA ASN A 72 -4.05 2.78 -9.70
C ASN A 72 -5.25 1.95 -9.26
N ILE A 73 -5.02 0.84 -8.55
CA ILE A 73 -6.08 -0.03 -8.03
C ILE A 73 -7.01 0.76 -7.11
N GLN A 74 -6.43 1.52 -6.15
CA GLN A 74 -7.23 2.34 -5.23
C GLN A 74 -8.08 3.37 -5.98
N ARG A 75 -7.48 4.14 -6.91
CA ARG A 75 -8.22 5.13 -7.72
C ARG A 75 -9.32 4.51 -8.58
N CYS A 76 -9.08 3.35 -9.17
CA CYS A 76 -10.10 2.63 -9.95
C CYS A 76 -11.29 2.23 -9.07
N LEU A 77 -11.03 1.74 -7.85
CA LEU A 77 -12.08 1.32 -6.92
C LEU A 77 -12.84 2.49 -6.29
N GLU A 78 -12.18 3.62 -6.06
CA GLU A 78 -12.80 4.84 -5.51
C GLU A 78 -13.68 5.59 -6.53
N ARG A 79 -13.47 5.34 -7.83
CA ARG A 79 -14.22 6.02 -8.90
C ARG A 79 -15.71 5.69 -8.79
N ARG A 80 -16.54 6.72 -8.61
CA ARG A 80 -18.00 6.62 -8.50
C ARG A 80 -18.68 6.81 -9.85
N ASP A 81 -18.59 5.79 -10.70
CA ASP A 81 -19.28 5.72 -12.00
C ASP A 81 -20.30 4.56 -12.01
N ALA A 82 -20.94 4.32 -13.16
CA ALA A 82 -21.93 3.26 -13.33
C ALA A 82 -21.39 1.84 -13.03
N ASP A 83 -20.08 1.64 -13.15
CA ASP A 83 -19.40 0.37 -12.95
C ASP A 83 -18.81 0.22 -11.53
N HIS A 84 -19.01 1.21 -10.64
CA HIS A 84 -18.46 1.21 -9.28
C HIS A 84 -18.78 -0.09 -8.53
N GLN A 85 -20.06 -0.49 -8.48
CA GLN A 85 -20.46 -1.71 -7.80
C GLN A 85 -19.90 -2.97 -8.50
N THR A 86 -19.85 -2.97 -9.83
CA THR A 86 -19.30 -4.08 -10.62
C THR A 86 -17.83 -4.33 -10.28
N ARG A 87 -17.00 -3.28 -10.17
CA ARG A 87 -15.60 -3.41 -9.77
C ARG A 87 -15.45 -4.00 -8.37
N TRP A 88 -16.24 -3.52 -7.41
CA TRP A 88 -16.22 -4.07 -6.06
C TRP A 88 -16.70 -5.52 -6.01
N ASN A 89 -17.76 -5.87 -6.73
CA ASN A 89 -18.25 -7.26 -6.81
C ASN A 89 -17.15 -8.22 -7.30
N ARG A 90 -16.34 -7.82 -8.29
CA ARG A 90 -15.19 -8.60 -8.77
C ARG A 90 -14.13 -8.77 -7.68
N VAL A 91 -13.81 -7.71 -6.93
CA VAL A 91 -12.86 -7.76 -5.81
C VAL A 91 -13.34 -8.73 -4.74
N TRP A 92 -14.60 -8.64 -4.34
CA TRP A 92 -15.21 -9.51 -3.34
C TRP A 92 -15.22 -10.99 -3.78
N ALA A 93 -15.51 -11.27 -5.04
CA ALA A 93 -15.54 -12.64 -5.56
C ALA A 93 -14.15 -13.24 -5.83
N SER A 94 -13.09 -12.43 -5.88
CA SER A 94 -11.75 -12.86 -6.28
C SER A 94 -11.00 -13.54 -5.13
N ALA A 95 -10.70 -14.83 -5.29
CA ALA A 95 -9.85 -15.58 -4.37
C ALA A 95 -8.45 -14.95 -4.20
N LEU A 96 -7.93 -14.29 -5.24
CA LEU A 96 -6.68 -13.54 -5.16
C LEU A 96 -6.82 -12.34 -4.21
N CYS A 97 -7.86 -11.54 -4.38
CA CYS A 97 -8.10 -10.36 -3.55
C CYS A 97 -8.36 -10.73 -2.08
N GLN A 98 -9.05 -11.86 -1.83
CA GLN A 98 -9.34 -12.34 -0.47
C GLN A 98 -8.07 -12.60 0.35
N LYS A 99 -6.93 -12.94 -0.28
CA LYS A 99 -5.63 -13.08 0.42
C LYS A 99 -5.16 -11.78 1.07
N TYR A 100 -5.64 -10.64 0.56
CA TYR A 100 -5.21 -9.30 0.91
C TYR A 100 -6.27 -8.50 1.68
N ARG A 101 -7.40 -9.14 1.99
CA ARG A 101 -8.47 -8.54 2.79
C ARG A 101 -8.15 -8.68 4.28
N ARG A 102 -8.50 -7.67 5.07
CA ARG A 102 -8.51 -7.79 6.53
C ARG A 102 -9.66 -8.68 7.00
N PRO A 103 -9.40 -9.76 7.76
CA PRO A 103 -10.44 -10.68 8.19
C PRO A 103 -11.35 -10.08 9.27
N GLU A 104 -10.92 -9.05 10.00
CA GLU A 104 -11.68 -8.48 11.12
C GLU A 104 -12.86 -7.61 10.69
N SER A 105 -13.05 -7.41 9.38
CA SER A 105 -14.12 -6.59 8.82
C SER A 105 -14.95 -7.42 7.86
N GLU A 106 -16.09 -7.93 8.33
CA GLU A 106 -17.00 -8.74 7.53
C GLU A 106 -17.85 -7.91 6.56
N ASP A 107 -18.27 -6.71 6.99
CA ASP A 107 -19.24 -5.87 6.28
C ASP A 107 -18.61 -4.89 5.27
N TYR A 108 -17.31 -4.62 5.40
CA TYR A 108 -16.62 -3.66 4.53
C TYR A 108 -15.27 -4.22 4.06
N TRP A 109 -14.84 -3.75 2.89
CA TRP A 109 -13.55 -4.17 2.36
C TRP A 109 -12.45 -3.25 2.89
N LEU A 110 -11.49 -3.82 3.60
CA LEU A 110 -10.23 -3.17 3.91
C LEU A 110 -9.06 -3.99 3.37
N TRP A 111 -8.15 -3.32 2.68
CA TRP A 111 -6.86 -3.88 2.33
C TRP A 111 -5.99 -4.06 3.59
N ALA A 112 -5.46 -5.26 3.79
CA ALA A 112 -4.42 -5.53 4.77
C ALA A 112 -3.08 -4.95 4.30
N ARG A 113 -2.12 -4.79 5.22
CA ARG A 113 -0.74 -4.36 4.87
C ARG A 113 -0.14 -5.19 3.72
N ALA A 114 -0.44 -6.49 3.71
CA ALA A 114 -0.01 -7.42 2.67
C ALA A 114 -0.40 -6.99 1.24
N PHE A 115 -1.49 -6.23 1.04
CA PHE A 115 -1.85 -5.69 -0.27
C PHE A 115 -0.79 -4.72 -0.80
N PHE A 116 -0.35 -3.80 0.05
CA PHE A 116 0.60 -2.74 -0.31
C PHE A 116 2.02 -3.28 -0.53
N ASP A 117 2.30 -4.47 0.02
CA ASP A 117 3.58 -5.19 -0.11
C ASP A 117 3.48 -6.36 -1.12
N ALA A 118 2.31 -6.59 -1.71
CA ALA A 118 1.99 -7.74 -2.55
C ALA A 118 2.90 -7.83 -3.77
N PRO A 119 3.34 -9.04 -4.18
CA PRO A 119 4.16 -9.24 -5.38
C PRO A 119 3.59 -8.53 -6.62
N ILE A 120 4.49 -8.06 -7.51
CA ILE A 120 4.09 -7.31 -8.71
C ILE A 120 3.08 -8.08 -9.57
N PHE A 121 3.28 -9.39 -9.73
CA PHE A 121 2.37 -10.23 -10.50
C PHE A 121 0.93 -10.22 -9.96
N ASP A 122 0.78 -10.27 -8.64
CA ASP A 122 -0.53 -10.21 -7.99
C ASP A 122 -1.16 -8.83 -8.15
N LEU A 123 -0.38 -7.76 -7.98
CA LEU A 123 -0.85 -6.39 -8.18
C LEU A 123 -1.28 -6.15 -9.64
N GLN A 124 -0.56 -6.69 -10.62
CA GLN A 124 -0.96 -6.60 -12.03
C GLN A 124 -2.26 -7.34 -12.31
N ALA A 125 -2.44 -8.54 -11.74
CA ALA A 125 -3.68 -9.30 -11.87
C ALA A 125 -4.87 -8.58 -11.21
N ILE A 126 -4.67 -7.97 -10.03
CA ILE A 126 -5.70 -7.15 -9.37
C ILE A 126 -5.99 -5.89 -10.18
N ALA A 127 -4.97 -5.21 -10.73
CA ALA A 127 -5.15 -4.04 -11.57
C ALA A 127 -6.01 -4.35 -12.80
N ALA A 128 -5.78 -5.50 -13.46
CA ALA A 128 -6.61 -5.95 -14.58
C ALA A 128 -8.06 -6.28 -14.16
N LEU A 129 -8.25 -6.82 -12.95
CA LEU A 129 -9.56 -7.18 -12.41
C LEU A 129 -10.46 -5.93 -12.19
N VAL A 130 -9.86 -4.83 -11.71
CA VAL A 130 -10.57 -3.61 -11.31
C VAL A 130 -10.73 -2.57 -12.42
N GLN A 131 -10.27 -2.88 -13.65
CA GLN A 131 -10.47 -2.01 -14.81
C GLN A 131 -11.94 -1.94 -15.24
#